data_AF-A0A3M9L7P8-F1
#
_entry.id   AF-A0A3M9L7P8-F1
#
_cell.length_a   1.000
_cell.length_b   1.000
_cell.length_c   1.000
_cell.angle_alpha   90.00
_cell.angle_beta   90.00
_cell.angle_gamma   90.00
#
_symmetry.space_group_name_H-M   'P 1'
#
loop_
_entity.id
_entity.type
_entity.pdbx_description
1 polymer ?
#
loop_
_entity_poly.entity_id
_entity_poly.type
_entity_poly.pdbx_seq_one_letter_code
_entity_poly.pdbx_strand_id
1 'polypeptide(L)' 'MKMKAHIEPKQGEMKRFHGLERAKFWGKEKMNIQAMLTGIAVNLKRFIKMSGDIC' A
#
# COMPACT_ATOMS: atom_id res chain seq x y z
N MET A 1 -16.17 1.38 14.92
CA MET A 1 -15.73 2.43 13.97
C MET A 1 -14.23 2.81 14.08
N LYS A 2 -13.42 2.27 15.01
CA LYS A 2 -12.04 2.77 15.26
C LYS A 2 -10.94 2.25 14.32
N MET A 3 -10.97 0.99 13.89
CA MET A 3 -9.82 0.37 13.19
C MET A 3 -9.72 0.75 11.69
N LYS A 4 -10.88 0.94 11.03
CA LYS A 4 -10.95 1.30 9.60
C LYS A 4 -10.35 2.70 9.37
N ALA A 5 -10.64 3.66 10.23
CA ALA A 5 -10.14 5.03 10.11
C ALA A 5 -8.61 5.14 10.08
N HIS A 6 -7.88 4.23 10.74
CA HIS A 6 -6.41 4.23 10.73
C HIS A 6 -5.80 3.67 9.44
N ILE A 7 -6.52 2.81 8.71
CA ILE A 7 -6.03 2.22 7.45
C ILE A 7 -6.40 3.06 6.23
N GLU A 8 -7.49 3.84 6.28
CA GLU A 8 -7.94 4.70 5.17
C GLU A 8 -6.85 5.65 4.63
N PRO A 9 -6.06 6.36 5.46
CA PRO A 9 -5.00 7.24 4.96
C PRO A 9 -3.94 6.46 4.17
N LYS A 10 -3.60 5.26 4.62
CA LYS A 10 -2.58 4.42 3.98
C LYS A 10 -3.10 3.81 2.68
N GLN A 11 -4.37 3.43 2.63
CA GLN A 11 -5.06 3.05 1.40
C GLN A 11 -5.14 4.21 0.41
N GLY A 12 -5.42 5.43 0.89
CA GLY A 12 -5.40 6.65 0.09
C GLY A 12 -4.04 6.93 -0.54
N GLU A 13 -2.95 6.76 0.22
CA GLU A 13 -1.58 6.85 -0.27
C GLU A 13 -1.31 5.82 -1.39
N MET A 14 -1.67 4.56 -1.17
CA MET A 14 -1.49 3.48 -2.15
C MET A 14 -2.29 3.73 -3.44
N LYS A 15 -3.49 4.28 -3.33
CA LYS A 15 -4.31 4.68 -4.47
C LYS A 15 -3.67 5.81 -5.27
N ARG A 16 -3.29 6.91 -4.61
CA ARG A 16 -2.80 8.15 -5.26
C ARG A 16 -1.38 8.03 -5.79
N PHE A 17 -0.47 7.36 -5.08
CA PHE A 17 0.97 7.43 -5.37
C PHE A 17 1.59 6.11 -5.80
N HIS A 18 0.95 4.97 -5.49
CA HIS A 18 1.53 3.65 -5.77
C HIS A 18 0.70 2.83 -6.76
N GLY A 19 -0.18 3.50 -7.52
CA GLY A 19 -0.82 2.93 -8.71
C GLY A 19 -1.98 1.98 -8.45
N LEU A 20 -2.62 2.04 -7.27
CA LEU A 20 -3.89 1.35 -7.01
C LEU A 20 -5.13 2.12 -7.50
N GLU A 21 -4.95 3.32 -8.05
CA GLU A 21 -6.06 4.06 -8.70
C GLU A 21 -6.63 3.30 -9.90
N ARG A 22 -5.80 2.54 -10.63
CA ARG A 22 -6.20 1.78 -11.80
C ARG A 22 -5.90 0.28 -11.63
N ALA A 23 -6.87 -0.54 -12.01
CA ALA A 23 -6.63 -1.96 -12.22
C ALA A 23 -5.69 -2.15 -13.42
N LYS A 24 -4.45 -2.58 -13.18
CA LYS A 24 -3.47 -2.84 -14.25
C LYS A 24 -3.66 -4.23 -14.87
N PHE A 25 -4.24 -5.15 -14.09
CA PHE A 25 -4.47 -6.52 -14.52
C PHE A 25 -5.96 -6.86 -14.54
N TRP A 26 -6.31 -7.80 -15.41
CA TRP A 26 -7.66 -8.32 -15.56
C TRP A 26 -7.95 -9.44 -14.56
N GLY A 27 -9.15 -9.42 -13.99
CA GLY A 27 -9.61 -10.42 -13.04
C GLY A 27 -9.22 -10.11 -11.59
N LYS A 28 -10.09 -10.55 -10.67
CA LYS A 28 -9.99 -10.27 -9.23
C LYS A 28 -8.69 -10.80 -8.62
N GLU A 29 -8.23 -11.97 -9.04
CA GLU A 29 -7.01 -12.60 -8.53
C GLU A 29 -5.77 -11.76 -8.82
N LYS A 30 -5.60 -11.31 -10.07
CA LYS A 30 -4.46 -10.47 -10.46
C LYS A 30 -4.51 -9.07 -9.85
N MET A 31 -5.71 -8.51 -9.66
CA MET A 31 -5.89 -7.26 -8.92
C MET A 31 -5.50 -7.42 -7.43
N ASN A 32 -5.81 -8.56 -6.81
CA ASN A 32 -5.36 -8.84 -5.45
C ASN A 32 -3.83 -8.92 -5.37
N ILE A 33 -3.17 -9.56 -6.34
CA ILE A 33 -1.70 -9.61 -6.42
C ILE A 33 -1.14 -8.19 -6.54
N GLN A 34 -1.72 -7.33 -7.40
CA GLN A 34 -1.32 -5.92 -7.51
C GLN A 34 -1.42 -5.17 -6.17
N ALA A 35 -2.52 -5.34 -5.45
CA ALA A 35 -2.72 -4.73 -4.13
C ALA A 35 -1.70 -5.23 -3.10
N MET A 36 -1.44 -6.55 -3.06
CA MET A 36 -0.47 -7.15 -2.15
C MET A 36 0.95 -6.65 -2.41
N LEU A 37 1.40 -6.67 -3.67
CA LEU A 37 2.74 -6.19 -4.05
C LEU A 37 2.91 -4.70 -3.70
N THR A 38 1.86 -3.91 -3.91
CA THR A 38 1.88 -2.48 -3.55
C THR A 38 1.98 -2.28 -2.04
N GLY A 39 1.21 -3.04 -1.25
CA GLY A 39 1.29 -3.00 0.21
C GLY A 39 2.67 -3.39 0.74
N ILE A 40 3.28 -4.45 0.18
CA ILE A 40 4.65 -4.88 0.52
C ILE A 40 5.64 -3.76 0.23
N ALA A 41 5.58 -3.14 -0.94
CA ALA A 41 6.49 -2.06 -1.33
C ALA A 41 6.40 -0.84 -0.39
N VAL A 42 5.18 -0.41 -0.04
CA VAL A 42 4.97 0.72 0.89
C VAL A 42 5.46 0.39 2.30
N ASN A 43 5.22 -0.84 2.77
CA ASN A 43 5.71 -1.28 4.07
C ASN A 43 7.24 -1.35 4.12
N LEU A 44 7.89 -1.83 3.05
CA LEU A 44 9.34 -1.87 2.95
C LEU A 44 9.95 -0.46 2.97
N LYS A 45 9.38 0.49 2.21
CA LYS A 45 9.81 1.90 2.24
C LYS A 45 9.71 2.49 3.65
N ARG A 46 8.63 2.17 4.38
CA ARG A 46 8.43 2.61 5.77
C ARG A 46 9.46 1.98 6.71
N PHE A 47 9.74 0.69 6.54
CA PHE A 47 10.74 -0.02 7.34
C PHE A 47 12.12 0.61 7.18
N ILE A 48 12.56 0.82 5.94
CA ILE A 48 13.86 1.46 5.65
C ILE A 48 13.93 2.86 6.27
N LYS A 49 12.87 3.66 6.15
CA LYS A 49 12.80 4.97 6.78
C LYS A 49 12.97 4.88 8.30
N MET A 50 12.20 4.00 8.95
CA MET A 50 12.30 3.79 10.39
C MET A 50 13.68 3.29 10.82
N SER A 51 14.28 2.35 10.07
CA SER A 51 15.62 1.82 10.38
C SER A 51 16.73 2.84 10.14
N GLY A 52 16.61 3.69 9.12
CA GLY A 52 17.56 4.76 8.84
C GLY A 52 17.45 5.95 9.81
N ASP A 53 16.25 6.21 10.34
CA ASP A 53 16.01 7.25 11.36
C ASP A 53 16.47 6.82 12.78
N ILE A 54 16.83 5.54 12.98
CA ILE A 54 17.32 4.98 14.25
C ILE A 54 18.86 5.06 14.37
N CYS A 55 19.56 5.48 13.30
CA CYS A 55 21.02 5.66 13.26
C CYS A 55 21.43 7.10 13.55
#